data_AF-A3J024-F1
#
_entry.id   AF-A3J024-F1
#
_cell.length_a   1.000
_cell.length_b   1.000
_cell.length_c   1.000
_cell.angle_alpha   90.00
_cell.angle_beta   90.00
_cell.angle_gamma   90.00
#
_symmetry.space_group_name_H-M   'P 1'
#
loop_
_entity.id
_entity.type
_entity.pdbx_description
1 polymer ?
#
loop_
_entity_poly.entity_id
_entity_poly.type
_entity_poly.pdbx_seq_one_letter_code
_entity_poly.pdbx_strand_id
1 'polypeptide(L)'
;SLAIENIFSRVTGSSPSNIDGLIQVNGFANLFLINPNGIIFGPNAALNMGGSFLATTANEVVFSDGTVFGAKNNSNSVVLTVNQPIGLTFDNPQPIQIKNQGHNVNFNAFPAFNFPISGLQVFNKNLSILGGDVIFDGGILSAINGNINVGAVQSGFVSFSFIDNQLALNYDKVSHFNNIYLKNRSFINTIGLSPGSLNFNAKNLTITDGSIAMIFNVGSNFGHSLTVETTDSLTVSGKSEELNQSSFITTQTIGTGSSGKININTPRLFVDSEGIISSVTLSEGQGDDINIETQKLFVEGGGGITSAVLSTGDGGNVNIFATQEVNVSGSAPGVIISTFLPGFSNFPSSLGSFTGSTGDAGNLFIISNNLKIIDGGNVGTATFEQGNGGQVFIDVQDSIEVNGVTPLFFPSIINSAAYGDGQAGQIILNSNHLKLLDGGNIISSAFDSGSAGTIDINALNSVEISGFTGIRNSGIGSSVEQLDPISINLLGLDLKATGQSGNITINTNNFSMTDQGFLSVQNDGLNSGGSIDLNAQNIQLEKAQ
;
A
#
# COMPACT_ATOMS: atom_id res chain seq x y z
N SER A 1 -12.40 40.65 20.32
CA SER A 1 -11.12 40.18 20.87
C SER A 1 -10.32 39.67 19.70
N LEU A 2 -9.18 40.28 19.37
CA LEU A 2 -8.30 39.78 18.31
C LEU A 2 -7.52 38.60 18.89
N ALA A 3 -7.98 37.37 18.64
CA ALA A 3 -7.26 36.17 19.03
C ALA A 3 -6.00 36.05 18.15
N ILE A 4 -4.86 35.68 18.75
CA ILE A 4 -3.64 35.38 17.99
C ILE A 4 -3.91 34.11 17.17
N GLU A 5 -3.78 34.20 15.85
CA GLU A 5 -4.01 33.06 14.95
C GLU A 5 -2.73 32.25 14.70
N ASN A 6 -1.60 32.93 14.51
CA ASN A 6 -0.33 32.30 14.14
C ASN A 6 0.82 32.90 14.94
N ILE A 7 1.72 32.04 15.42
CA ILE A 7 2.97 32.38 16.10
C ILE A 7 4.12 31.91 15.20
N PHE A 8 4.98 32.83 14.79
CA PHE A 8 6.19 32.53 14.03
C PHE A 8 7.40 32.63 14.94
N SER A 9 8.10 31.51 15.14
CA SER A 9 9.37 31.43 15.83
C SER A 9 10.46 31.10 14.82
N ARG A 10 11.55 31.88 14.83
CA ARG A 10 12.73 31.62 13.98
C ARG A 10 14.01 31.62 14.80
N VAL A 11 14.95 30.79 14.39
CA VAL A 11 16.32 30.79 14.88
C VAL A 11 17.22 31.45 13.84
N THR A 12 17.87 32.56 14.22
CA THR A 12 18.80 33.32 13.35
C THR A 12 20.28 33.02 13.63
N GLY A 13 20.57 32.23 14.67
CA GLY A 13 21.91 31.72 14.94
C GLY A 13 22.31 30.62 13.96
N SER A 14 23.50 30.03 14.15
CA SER A 14 24.02 28.94 13.30
C SER A 14 23.79 27.54 13.87
N SER A 15 23.18 27.42 15.04
CA SER A 15 22.99 26.13 15.72
C SER A 15 21.65 25.49 15.37
N PRO A 16 21.59 24.14 15.29
CA PRO A 16 20.32 23.42 15.20
C PRO A 16 19.49 23.59 16.49
N SER A 17 18.17 23.44 16.37
CA SER A 17 17.26 23.40 17.51
C SER A 17 17.23 22.00 18.11
N ASN A 18 17.73 21.83 19.34
CA ASN A 18 17.61 20.57 20.08
C ASN A 18 16.43 20.67 21.06
N ILE A 19 15.38 19.90 20.82
CA ILE A 19 14.12 19.94 21.56
C ILE A 19 13.90 18.58 22.19
N ASP A 20 14.05 18.48 23.50
CA ASP A 20 13.85 17.24 24.27
C ASP A 20 12.89 17.47 25.43
N GLY A 21 11.83 18.24 25.19
CA GLY A 21 10.84 18.58 26.18
C GLY A 21 9.55 19.11 25.57
N LEU A 22 8.72 19.75 26.39
CA LEU A 22 7.40 20.22 25.98
C LEU A 22 7.46 21.55 25.20
N ILE A 23 6.84 21.59 24.03
CA ILE A 23 6.43 22.83 23.37
C ILE A 23 4.94 23.04 23.65
N GLN A 24 4.58 24.18 24.23
CA GLN A 24 3.20 24.50 24.57
C GLN A 24 2.79 25.87 24.02
N VAL A 25 1.58 25.92 23.46
CA VAL A 25 0.89 27.17 23.12
C VAL A 25 -0.40 27.23 23.93
N ASN A 26 -0.57 28.31 24.70
CA ASN A 26 -1.81 28.55 25.43
C ASN A 26 -2.84 29.16 24.47
N GLY A 27 -3.94 28.44 24.23
CA GLY A 27 -5.00 28.84 23.29
C GLY A 27 -4.95 28.07 21.97
N PHE A 28 -5.50 28.67 20.91
CA PHE A 28 -5.74 28.00 19.63
C PHE A 28 -4.84 28.48 18.49
N ALA A 29 -3.78 29.24 18.80
CA ALA A 29 -2.86 29.74 17.79
C ALA A 29 -2.04 28.60 17.18
N ASN A 30 -1.82 28.67 15.86
CA ASN A 30 -0.86 27.81 15.18
C ASN A 30 0.58 28.23 15.54
N LEU A 31 1.51 27.29 15.53
CA LEU A 31 2.94 27.55 15.78
C LEU A 31 3.79 27.10 14.59
N PHE A 32 4.58 28.03 14.07
CA PHE A 32 5.58 27.82 13.03
C PHE A 32 6.96 27.93 13.68
N LEU A 33 7.71 26.83 13.69
CA LEU A 33 9.08 26.78 14.17
C LEU A 33 10.04 26.66 12.97
N ILE A 34 10.89 27.66 12.78
CA ILE A 34 11.77 27.78 11.62
C ILE A 34 13.24 27.77 12.09
N ASN A 35 14.03 26.81 11.62
CA ASN A 35 15.48 26.82 11.81
C ASN A 35 16.20 26.18 10.61
N PRO A 36 16.80 26.96 9.70
CA PRO A 36 17.51 26.41 8.54
C PRO A 36 18.73 25.54 8.87
N ASN A 37 19.25 25.65 10.10
CA ASN A 37 20.41 24.89 10.57
C ASN A 37 20.02 23.51 11.12
N GLY A 38 18.73 23.16 11.12
CA GLY A 38 18.24 21.84 11.49
C GLY A 38 17.41 21.86 12.76
N ILE A 39 16.59 20.82 12.91
CA ILE A 39 15.73 20.61 14.09
C ILE A 39 15.85 19.16 14.52
N ILE A 40 16.11 18.93 15.80
CA ILE A 40 16.22 17.61 16.40
C ILE A 40 15.19 17.55 17.54
N PHE A 41 14.17 16.72 17.36
CA PHE A 41 13.25 16.31 18.41
C PHE A 41 13.79 15.04 19.07
N GLY A 42 14.16 15.14 20.35
CA GLY A 42 14.63 14.03 21.17
C GLY A 42 13.47 13.16 21.69
N PRO A 43 13.80 12.05 22.36
CA PRO A 43 12.81 11.08 22.84
C PRO A 43 11.74 11.64 23.80
N ASN A 44 12.04 12.75 24.49
CA ASN A 44 11.13 13.39 25.43
C ASN A 44 10.37 14.58 24.81
N ALA A 45 10.56 14.85 23.52
CA ALA A 45 9.86 15.93 22.83
C ALA A 45 8.35 15.67 22.78
N ALA A 46 7.58 16.67 23.19
CA ALA A 46 6.12 16.60 23.21
C ALA A 46 5.50 17.94 22.80
N LEU A 47 4.27 17.88 22.30
CA LEU A 47 3.47 19.05 21.93
C LEU A 47 2.24 19.14 22.83
N ASN A 48 1.90 20.35 23.28
CA ASN A 48 0.62 20.68 23.88
C ASN A 48 0.06 21.93 23.21
N MET A 49 -0.81 21.72 22.21
CA MET A 49 -1.24 22.77 21.30
C MET A 49 -2.75 22.69 21.04
N GLY A 50 -3.43 23.85 21.10
CA GLY A 50 -4.80 23.97 20.60
C GLY A 50 -4.91 24.29 19.10
N GLY A 51 -3.80 24.70 18.47
CA GLY A 51 -3.68 24.99 17.04
C GLY A 51 -2.80 23.98 16.28
N SER A 52 -2.53 24.25 15.00
CA SER A 52 -1.64 23.44 14.15
C SER A 52 -0.16 23.71 14.43
N PHE A 53 0.68 22.71 14.23
CA PHE A 53 2.13 22.81 14.37
C PHE A 53 2.83 22.62 13.01
N LEU A 54 3.77 23.51 12.70
CA LEU A 54 4.69 23.35 11.58
C LEU A 54 6.13 23.53 12.06
N ALA A 55 6.95 22.50 11.89
CA ALA A 55 8.40 22.60 12.05
C ALA A 55 9.06 22.56 10.68
N THR A 56 9.95 23.52 10.42
CA THR A 56 10.63 23.61 9.13
C THR A 56 12.07 24.09 9.21
N THR A 57 12.88 23.62 8.26
CA THR A 57 14.23 24.11 8.00
C THR A 57 14.28 25.01 6.76
N ALA A 58 13.13 25.50 6.29
CA ALA A 58 13.04 26.55 5.29
C ALA A 58 13.82 27.81 5.71
N ASN A 59 14.34 28.52 4.72
CA ASN A 59 15.13 29.73 4.92
C ASN A 59 14.24 30.91 5.28
N GLU A 60 13.03 30.96 4.71
CA GLU A 60 12.15 32.13 4.75
C GLU A 60 10.66 31.76 4.68
N VAL A 61 9.81 32.55 5.34
CA VAL A 61 8.35 32.59 5.11
C VAL A 61 8.04 33.80 4.24
N VAL A 62 7.27 33.60 3.18
CA VAL A 62 6.84 34.65 2.26
C VAL A 62 5.38 35.00 2.52
N PHE A 63 5.04 36.29 2.49
CA PHE A 63 3.69 36.83 2.69
C PHE A 63 3.08 37.34 1.38
N SER A 64 1.76 37.47 1.33
CA SER A 64 1.01 37.82 0.11
C SER A 64 1.35 39.18 -0.50
N ASP A 65 1.92 40.10 0.29
CA ASP A 65 2.40 41.42 -0.13
C ASP A 65 3.87 41.42 -0.60
N GLY A 66 4.51 40.24 -0.60
CA GLY A 66 5.93 40.08 -0.89
C GLY A 66 6.86 40.30 0.30
N THR A 67 6.33 40.57 1.51
CA THR A 67 7.15 40.64 2.72
C THR A 67 7.77 39.27 3.01
N VAL A 68 9.02 39.27 3.47
CA VAL A 68 9.78 38.05 3.77
C VAL A 68 10.20 38.03 5.25
N PHE A 69 9.88 36.94 5.93
CA PHE A 69 10.34 36.65 7.29
C PHE A 69 11.40 35.55 7.24
N GLY A 70 12.66 35.96 7.07
CA GLY A 70 13.81 35.07 6.87
C GLY A 70 14.60 34.75 8.14
N ALA A 71 15.29 33.61 8.17
CA ALA A 71 16.20 33.21 9.24
C ALA A 71 17.69 33.43 8.91
N LYS A 72 18.07 33.51 7.63
CA LYS A 72 19.47 33.71 7.19
C LYS A 72 19.84 35.17 6.86
N ASN A 73 18.88 36.05 6.58
CA ASN A 73 19.15 37.44 6.15
C ASN A 73 18.73 38.49 7.21
N ASN A 74 19.67 39.36 7.58
CA ASN A 74 19.55 40.37 8.64
C ASN A 74 18.90 41.70 8.20
N SER A 75 18.22 41.76 7.06
CA SER A 75 17.62 42.99 6.55
C SER A 75 16.18 43.17 7.01
N ASN A 76 15.98 44.10 7.95
CA ASN A 76 14.70 44.72 8.33
C ASN A 76 13.50 43.77 8.45
N SER A 77 13.54 42.82 9.39
CA SER A 77 12.35 42.03 9.70
C SER A 77 11.26 42.92 10.30
N VAL A 78 10.17 43.09 9.54
CA VAL A 78 8.93 43.67 10.03
C VAL A 78 8.44 42.83 11.20
N VAL A 79 8.25 43.45 12.37
CA VAL A 79 7.89 42.78 13.62
C VAL A 79 6.41 42.39 13.64
N LEU A 80 5.57 43.11 12.88
CA LEU A 80 4.13 42.88 12.78
C LEU A 80 3.66 43.13 11.34
N THR A 81 3.16 42.09 10.68
CA THR A 81 2.44 42.19 9.40
C THR A 81 1.02 41.68 9.60
N VAL A 82 0.07 42.26 8.88
CA VAL A 82 -1.34 41.82 8.84
C VAL A 82 -1.65 40.96 7.61
N ASN A 83 -0.65 40.76 6.75
CA ASN A 83 -0.81 39.97 5.53
C ASN A 83 -0.69 38.48 5.82
N GLN A 84 -1.34 37.66 4.98
CA GLN A 84 -1.34 36.21 5.15
C GLN A 84 -0.02 35.62 4.64
N PRO A 85 0.60 34.67 5.37
CA PRO A 85 1.73 33.90 4.86
C PRO A 85 1.25 32.98 3.71
N ILE A 86 2.06 32.87 2.66
CA ILE A 86 1.71 32.15 1.43
C ILE A 86 2.68 31.03 1.06
N GLY A 87 3.81 30.90 1.75
CA GLY A 87 4.75 29.82 1.46
C GLY A 87 6.09 29.90 2.17
N LEU A 88 6.91 28.89 1.89
CA LEU A 88 8.24 28.67 2.44
C LEU A 88 9.26 28.59 1.30
N THR A 89 10.37 29.33 1.43
CA THR A 89 11.51 29.25 0.51
C THR A 89 12.57 28.32 1.09
N PHE A 90 13.00 27.34 0.30
CA PHE A 90 14.06 26.41 0.64
C PHE A 90 15.29 26.65 -0.25
N ASP A 91 16.45 26.72 0.39
CA ASP A 91 17.76 26.74 -0.26
C ASP A 91 18.80 26.05 0.62
N ASN A 92 19.11 24.81 0.24
CA ASN A 92 20.01 23.88 0.92
C ASN A 92 19.80 23.81 2.44
N PRO A 93 18.58 23.43 2.87
CA PRO A 93 18.23 23.35 4.28
C PRO A 93 18.89 22.15 4.97
N GLN A 94 19.12 22.25 6.27
CA GLN A 94 19.58 21.12 7.08
C GLN A 94 18.43 20.14 7.42
N PRO A 95 18.75 18.92 7.89
CA PRO A 95 17.75 17.90 8.20
C PRO A 95 16.86 18.23 9.41
N ILE A 96 15.68 17.60 9.45
CA ILE A 96 14.86 17.43 10.66
C ILE A 96 14.97 15.98 11.13
N GLN A 97 15.27 15.77 12.42
CA GLN A 97 15.33 14.44 13.03
C GLN A 97 14.29 14.31 14.14
N ILE A 98 13.53 13.22 14.13
CA ILE A 98 12.57 12.86 15.17
C ILE A 98 13.02 11.52 15.76
N LYS A 99 13.46 11.54 17.02
CA LYS A 99 14.04 10.39 17.70
C LYS A 99 13.12 9.92 18.81
N ASN A 100 12.86 8.61 18.87
CA ASN A 100 12.19 7.96 20.00
C ASN A 100 12.59 6.47 20.00
N GLN A 101 12.11 5.69 20.97
CA GLN A 101 12.44 4.26 21.11
C GLN A 101 11.72 3.35 20.09
N GLY A 102 10.85 3.94 19.26
CA GLY A 102 9.96 3.21 18.37
C GLY A 102 8.61 2.89 19.02
N HIS A 103 7.66 2.46 18.21
CA HIS A 103 6.36 2.00 18.69
C HIS A 103 6.41 0.55 19.19
N ASN A 104 5.38 0.17 19.97
CA ASN A 104 5.10 -1.21 20.37
C ASN A 104 3.78 -1.73 19.75
N VAL A 105 3.31 -1.10 18.67
CA VAL A 105 2.15 -1.61 17.91
C VAL A 105 2.49 -3.01 17.40
N ASN A 106 1.59 -3.95 17.72
CA ASN A 106 1.70 -5.34 17.32
C ASN A 106 0.40 -5.74 16.64
N PHE A 107 0.47 -6.04 15.34
CA PHE A 107 -0.67 -6.46 14.54
C PHE A 107 -1.01 -7.95 14.73
N ASN A 108 -0.24 -8.75 15.46
CA ASN A 108 -0.59 -10.17 15.69
C ASN A 108 -1.86 -10.35 16.55
N ALA A 109 -2.32 -9.29 17.23
CA ALA A 109 -3.62 -9.23 17.89
C ALA A 109 -4.51 -8.23 17.15
N PHE A 110 -5.23 -8.69 16.11
CA PHE A 110 -6.14 -7.86 15.33
C PHE A 110 -7.53 -7.74 16.01
N PRO A 111 -8.13 -6.54 16.05
CA PRO A 111 -7.57 -5.24 15.68
C PRO A 111 -6.52 -4.75 16.70
N ALA A 112 -5.46 -4.09 16.22
CA ALA A 112 -4.49 -3.46 17.11
C ALA A 112 -5.10 -2.18 17.71
N PHE A 113 -5.42 -2.20 19.01
CA PHE A 113 -6.04 -1.05 19.71
C PHE A 113 -5.08 -0.26 20.60
N ASN A 114 -3.85 -0.76 20.82
CA ASN A 114 -2.90 -0.14 21.74
C ASN A 114 -1.83 0.65 20.97
N PHE A 115 -2.17 1.90 20.63
CA PHE A 115 -1.26 2.82 19.96
C PHE A 115 -0.42 3.62 20.96
N PRO A 116 0.86 3.90 20.67
CA PRO A 116 1.69 4.71 21.55
C PRO A 116 1.12 6.12 21.70
N ILE A 117 1.15 6.63 22.92
CA ILE A 117 0.75 8.00 23.29
C ILE A 117 1.95 8.95 23.46
N SER A 118 3.16 8.51 23.13
CA SER A 118 4.40 9.30 23.23
C SER A 118 4.84 9.83 21.87
N GLY A 119 5.48 11.01 21.85
CA GLY A 119 5.96 11.67 20.64
C GLY A 119 5.26 13.00 20.36
N LEU A 120 5.37 13.47 19.11
CA LEU A 120 4.77 14.73 18.69
C LEU A 120 3.30 14.50 18.29
N GLN A 121 2.38 15.14 19.02
CA GLN A 121 0.95 14.90 18.85
C GLN A 121 0.13 16.20 18.74
N VAL A 122 -0.88 16.19 17.88
CA VAL A 122 -1.93 17.23 17.82
C VAL A 122 -3.33 16.61 17.77
N PHE A 123 -4.36 17.40 18.08
CA PHE A 123 -5.76 16.97 18.06
C PHE A 123 -6.61 17.91 17.19
N ASN A 124 -7.35 17.39 16.21
CA ASN A 124 -8.21 18.12 15.26
C ASN A 124 -7.47 19.22 14.46
N LYS A 125 -6.16 19.09 14.28
CA LYS A 125 -5.26 20.12 13.69
C LYS A 125 -4.21 19.48 12.79
N ASN A 126 -3.42 20.32 12.13
CA ASN A 126 -2.33 19.87 11.27
C ASN A 126 -1.03 19.73 12.05
N LEU A 127 -0.26 18.72 11.67
CA LEU A 127 1.09 18.48 12.15
C LEU A 127 2.00 18.32 10.94
N SER A 128 2.76 19.37 10.63
CA SER A 128 3.56 19.46 9.40
C SER A 128 5.05 19.52 9.71
N ILE A 129 5.84 18.67 9.06
CA ILE A 129 7.30 18.60 9.18
C ILE A 129 7.91 18.77 7.79
N LEU A 130 8.53 19.92 7.54
CA LEU A 130 9.06 20.29 6.21
C LEU A 130 10.55 20.63 6.29
N GLY A 131 11.43 19.71 5.90
CA GLY A 131 12.87 19.81 6.13
C GLY A 131 13.72 19.71 4.87
N GLY A 132 15.04 19.65 5.05
CA GLY A 132 15.94 19.03 4.08
C GLY A 132 15.66 17.53 4.01
N ASP A 133 16.55 16.70 4.51
CA ASP A 133 16.14 15.33 4.85
C ASP A 133 15.21 15.34 6.08
N VAL A 134 14.20 14.48 6.10
CA VAL A 134 13.34 14.26 7.28
C VAL A 134 13.52 12.82 7.75
N ILE A 135 14.04 12.66 8.97
CA ILE A 135 14.48 11.36 9.49
C ILE A 135 13.70 11.05 10.76
N PHE A 136 12.90 10.00 10.71
CA PHE A 136 12.28 9.37 11.88
C PHE A 136 13.13 8.17 12.26
N ASP A 137 13.74 8.24 13.45
CA ASP A 137 14.56 7.18 14.03
C ASP A 137 13.85 6.70 15.31
N GLY A 138 12.98 5.71 15.13
CA GLY A 138 11.96 5.33 16.10
C GLY A 138 10.95 6.44 16.43
N GLY A 139 10.95 7.53 15.67
CA GLY A 139 10.14 8.72 15.92
C GLY A 139 8.64 8.44 15.80
N ILE A 140 7.84 9.14 16.63
CA ILE A 140 6.38 8.99 16.65
C ILE A 140 5.71 10.35 16.37
N LEU A 141 4.80 10.34 15.39
CA LEU A 141 4.03 11.49 14.94
C LEU A 141 2.55 11.11 14.87
N SER A 142 1.68 11.84 15.57
CA SER A 142 0.24 11.51 15.63
C SER A 142 -0.63 12.76 15.47
N ALA A 143 -1.64 12.68 14.60
CA ALA A 143 -2.68 13.71 14.51
C ALA A 143 -4.06 13.06 14.68
N ILE A 144 -4.63 13.18 15.89
CA ILE A 144 -5.94 12.60 16.17
C ILE A 144 -7.02 13.46 15.52
N ASN A 145 -7.84 12.87 14.63
CA ASN A 145 -8.81 13.57 13.77
C ASN A 145 -8.20 14.77 13.00
N GLY A 146 -6.90 14.72 12.71
CA GLY A 146 -6.15 15.79 12.09
C GLY A 146 -5.32 15.30 10.92
N ASN A 147 -4.58 16.21 10.29
CA ASN A 147 -3.75 15.90 9.13
C ASN A 147 -2.26 15.90 9.49
N ILE A 148 -1.49 15.04 8.83
CA ILE A 148 -0.03 15.04 8.88
C ILE A 148 0.51 15.33 7.48
N ASN A 149 1.50 16.23 7.41
CA ASN A 149 2.25 16.48 6.18
C ASN A 149 3.75 16.35 6.45
N VAL A 150 4.44 15.53 5.66
CA VAL A 150 5.88 15.34 5.74
C VAL A 150 6.51 15.64 4.38
N GLY A 151 7.39 16.63 4.33
CA GLY A 151 8.01 17.09 3.09
C GLY A 151 9.52 17.22 3.24
N ALA A 152 10.27 16.66 2.29
CA ALA A 152 11.72 16.77 2.21
C ALA A 152 12.13 17.58 0.98
N VAL A 153 12.52 18.84 1.17
CA VAL A 153 12.77 19.81 0.12
C VAL A 153 14.22 20.26 0.16
N GLN A 154 14.93 20.19 -0.97
CA GLN A 154 16.30 20.69 -1.08
C GLN A 154 16.35 22.14 -1.54
N SER A 155 15.52 22.50 -2.53
CA SER A 155 15.45 23.86 -3.06
C SER A 155 14.11 24.15 -3.72
N GLY A 156 13.71 25.42 -3.68
CA GLY A 156 12.50 25.92 -4.34
C GLY A 156 11.50 26.51 -3.37
N PHE A 157 10.22 26.53 -3.75
CA PHE A 157 9.17 27.17 -2.98
C PHE A 157 8.00 26.20 -2.73
N VAL A 158 7.65 26.03 -1.46
CA VAL A 158 6.43 25.33 -1.05
C VAL A 158 5.38 26.38 -0.73
N SER A 159 4.39 26.52 -1.60
CA SER A 159 3.24 27.37 -1.30
C SER A 159 2.32 26.69 -0.29
N PHE A 160 1.65 27.49 0.53
CA PHE A 160 0.59 26.98 1.39
C PHE A 160 -0.55 27.99 1.54
N SER A 161 -1.73 27.45 1.85
CA SER A 161 -2.94 28.22 2.15
C SER A 161 -3.67 27.57 3.31
N PHE A 162 -4.44 28.37 4.05
CA PHE A 162 -5.35 27.86 5.07
C PHE A 162 -6.77 27.76 4.49
N ILE A 163 -7.27 26.55 4.33
CA ILE A 163 -8.64 26.26 3.87
C ILE A 163 -9.37 25.63 5.06
N ASP A 164 -10.45 26.24 5.54
CA ASP A 164 -11.20 25.78 6.73
C ASP A 164 -10.32 25.55 7.97
N ASN A 165 -9.35 26.44 8.20
CA ASN A 165 -8.31 26.32 9.24
C ASN A 165 -7.39 25.09 9.11
N GLN A 166 -7.37 24.44 7.94
CA GLN A 166 -6.44 23.36 7.60
C GLN A 166 -5.32 23.86 6.69
N LEU A 167 -4.09 23.42 6.95
CA LEU A 167 -2.93 23.80 6.15
C LEU A 167 -2.83 22.92 4.91
N ALA A 168 -3.12 23.50 3.75
CA ALA A 168 -2.91 22.86 2.45
C ALA A 168 -1.55 23.28 1.89
N LEU A 169 -0.71 22.30 1.54
CA LEU A 169 0.62 22.50 0.96
C LEU A 169 0.60 22.20 -0.55
N ASN A 170 1.38 22.95 -1.32
CA ASN A 170 1.58 22.71 -2.74
C ASN A 170 3.08 22.81 -3.09
N TYR A 171 3.55 21.83 -3.87
CA TYR A 171 4.97 21.63 -4.19
C TYR A 171 5.32 21.89 -5.66
N ASP A 172 4.41 22.48 -6.47
CA ASP A 172 4.61 22.69 -7.93
C ASP A 172 5.81 23.58 -8.26
N LYS A 173 6.27 24.37 -7.29
CA LYS A 173 7.42 25.28 -7.40
C LYS A 173 8.67 24.77 -6.66
N VAL A 174 8.68 23.50 -6.25
CA VAL A 174 9.88 22.85 -5.72
C VAL A 174 10.75 22.37 -6.89
N SER A 175 12.03 22.74 -6.86
CA SER A 175 12.97 22.37 -7.92
C SER A 175 13.71 21.08 -7.62
N HIS A 176 14.06 20.83 -6.36
CA HIS A 176 14.72 19.59 -5.93
C HIS A 176 14.18 19.16 -4.57
N PHE A 177 13.88 17.87 -4.47
CA PHE A 177 13.49 17.22 -3.22
C PHE A 177 14.68 16.51 -2.57
N ASN A 178 14.60 16.36 -1.26
CA ASN A 178 15.47 15.53 -0.42
C ASN A 178 14.72 14.26 0.02
N ASN A 179 15.25 13.51 0.98
CA ASN A 179 14.73 12.18 1.31
C ASN A 179 13.97 12.16 2.65
N ILE A 180 13.00 11.25 2.75
CA ILE A 180 12.30 10.92 3.98
C ILE A 180 12.67 9.49 4.38
N TYR A 181 13.03 9.30 5.66
CA TYR A 181 13.37 7.99 6.22
C TYR A 181 12.53 7.71 7.45
N LEU A 182 11.82 6.58 7.46
CA LEU A 182 11.18 5.99 8.64
C LEU A 182 11.90 4.68 8.95
N LYS A 183 12.60 4.63 10.08
CA LYS A 183 13.35 3.44 10.51
C LYS A 183 13.18 3.19 12.00
N ASN A 184 13.65 2.04 12.48
CA ASN A 184 13.65 1.63 13.88
C ASN A 184 12.26 1.71 14.53
N ARG A 185 11.22 1.14 13.89
CA ARG A 185 9.81 1.21 14.34
C ARG A 185 9.28 2.63 14.50
N SER A 186 9.55 3.50 13.54
CA SER A 186 8.90 4.82 13.50
C SER A 186 7.41 4.67 13.26
N PHE A 187 6.58 5.54 13.85
CA PHE A 187 5.12 5.48 13.69
C PHE A 187 4.55 6.85 13.33
N ILE A 188 3.94 6.94 12.15
CA ILE A 188 3.25 8.15 11.70
C ILE A 188 1.78 7.79 11.48
N ASN A 189 0.87 8.44 12.19
CA ASN A 189 -0.54 8.07 12.17
C ASN A 189 -1.52 9.24 12.21
N THR A 190 -2.63 9.08 11.51
CA THR A 190 -3.87 9.80 11.79
C THR A 190 -4.91 8.81 12.29
N ILE A 191 -5.51 9.09 13.44
CA ILE A 191 -6.43 8.15 14.12
C ILE A 191 -7.65 8.92 14.60
N GLY A 192 -8.84 8.31 14.52
CA GLY A 192 -10.00 8.79 15.26
C GLY A 192 -11.33 8.51 14.59
N LEU A 193 -12.35 9.28 14.99
CA LEU A 193 -13.72 9.16 14.46
C LEU A 193 -13.89 9.85 13.09
N SER A 194 -12.91 10.68 12.72
CA SER A 194 -12.82 11.37 11.43
C SER A 194 -11.34 11.65 11.15
N PRO A 195 -10.51 10.62 10.94
CA PRO A 195 -9.08 10.82 10.73
C PRO A 195 -8.84 11.69 9.47
N GLY A 196 -7.85 12.57 9.55
CA GLY A 196 -7.45 13.41 8.43
C GLY A 196 -6.42 12.72 7.54
N SER A 197 -5.86 13.48 6.59
CA SER A 197 -4.92 12.98 5.59
C SER A 197 -3.53 12.74 6.16
N LEU A 198 -2.79 11.83 5.54
CA LEU A 198 -1.36 11.62 5.77
C LEU A 198 -0.61 11.76 4.45
N ASN A 199 0.19 12.81 4.31
CA ASN A 199 0.84 13.16 3.04
C ASN A 199 2.38 13.13 3.15
N PHE A 200 3.03 12.55 2.14
CA PHE A 200 4.48 12.52 1.98
C PHE A 200 4.91 13.10 0.63
N ASN A 201 5.89 14.02 0.64
CA ASN A 201 6.47 14.60 -0.58
C ASN A 201 8.01 14.59 -0.51
N ALA A 202 8.66 13.85 -1.39
CA ALA A 202 10.12 13.66 -1.33
C ALA A 202 10.76 13.31 -2.68
N LYS A 203 12.07 13.15 -2.69
CA LYS A 203 12.80 12.46 -3.75
C LYS A 203 12.65 10.95 -3.54
N ASN A 204 13.07 10.49 -2.37
CA ASN A 204 12.91 9.11 -1.93
C ASN A 204 12.15 9.07 -0.61
N LEU A 205 11.20 8.14 -0.47
CA LEU A 205 10.60 7.75 0.80
C LEU A 205 11.00 6.32 1.11
N THR A 206 11.62 6.08 2.27
CA THR A 206 12.04 4.75 2.71
C THR A 206 11.42 4.44 4.07
N ILE A 207 10.65 3.35 4.13
CA ILE A 207 9.98 2.85 5.35
C ILE A 207 10.51 1.45 5.66
N THR A 208 11.29 1.33 6.74
CA THR A 208 12.01 0.12 7.11
C THR A 208 11.93 -0.23 8.59
N ASP A 209 12.45 -1.41 8.94
CA ASP A 209 12.67 -1.87 10.31
C ASP A 209 11.39 -1.87 11.17
N GLY A 210 10.28 -2.29 10.56
CA GLY A 210 8.97 -2.37 11.19
C GLY A 210 8.28 -1.02 11.38
N SER A 211 8.74 0.05 10.71
CA SER A 211 8.08 1.36 10.75
C SER A 211 6.73 1.36 10.03
N ILE A 212 5.80 2.18 10.51
CA ILE A 212 4.41 2.19 10.05
C ILE A 212 3.97 3.62 9.71
N ALA A 213 3.36 3.79 8.53
CA ALA A 213 2.53 4.93 8.15
C ALA A 213 1.06 4.47 8.09
N MET A 214 0.17 5.12 8.84
CA MET A 214 -1.18 4.60 9.07
C MET A 214 -2.27 5.68 9.07
N ILE A 215 -3.44 5.33 8.52
CA ILE A 215 -4.72 5.97 8.85
C ILE A 215 -5.62 4.92 9.51
N PHE A 216 -6.16 5.24 10.69
CA PHE A 216 -7.07 4.35 11.43
C PHE A 216 -8.41 5.02 11.74
N ASN A 217 -9.47 4.57 11.09
CA ASN A 217 -10.82 5.07 11.28
C ASN A 217 -11.62 4.20 12.24
N VAL A 218 -12.07 4.80 13.33
CA VAL A 218 -12.93 4.15 14.34
C VAL A 218 -14.35 4.73 14.37
N GLY A 219 -14.68 5.63 13.44
CA GLY A 219 -15.95 6.35 13.39
C GLY A 219 -16.77 6.08 12.13
N SER A 220 -17.86 6.84 12.00
CA SER A 220 -18.81 6.74 10.89
C SER A 220 -18.53 7.70 9.73
N ASN A 221 -17.58 8.63 9.90
CA ASN A 221 -17.23 9.59 8.85
C ASN A 221 -16.21 8.98 7.90
N PHE A 222 -16.20 9.44 6.64
CA PHE A 222 -15.15 9.08 5.71
C PHE A 222 -13.82 9.72 6.15
N GLY A 223 -12.79 8.90 6.27
CA GLY A 223 -11.41 9.33 6.41
C GLY A 223 -10.90 9.93 5.10
N HIS A 224 -9.80 10.66 5.19
CA HIS A 224 -9.13 11.24 4.02
C HIS A 224 -8.00 10.31 3.53
N SER A 225 -7.33 10.69 2.45
CA SER A 225 -6.32 9.83 1.83
C SER A 225 -4.95 9.83 2.54
N LEU A 226 -4.27 8.68 2.43
CA LEU A 226 -2.82 8.57 2.59
C LEU A 226 -2.19 8.77 1.21
N THR A 227 -1.38 9.81 1.04
CA THR A 227 -0.80 10.17 -0.27
C THR A 227 0.72 10.15 -0.20
N VAL A 228 1.36 9.45 -1.14
CA VAL A 228 2.81 9.46 -1.32
C VAL A 228 3.15 9.99 -2.71
N GLU A 229 3.91 11.08 -2.74
CA GLU A 229 4.45 11.70 -3.94
C GLU A 229 5.97 11.68 -3.89
N THR A 230 6.62 10.94 -4.79
CA THR A 230 8.09 10.89 -4.85
C THR A 230 8.60 11.12 -6.26
N THR A 231 9.74 11.82 -6.38
CA THR A 231 10.36 12.09 -7.69
C THR A 231 11.37 11.05 -8.14
N ASP A 232 11.67 10.05 -7.29
CA ASP A 232 12.63 8.99 -7.60
C ASP A 232 12.15 7.60 -7.16
N SER A 233 11.86 7.39 -5.87
CA SER A 233 11.38 6.08 -5.40
C SER A 233 10.62 6.07 -4.07
N LEU A 234 9.76 5.07 -3.91
CA LEU A 234 9.21 4.62 -2.63
C LEU A 234 9.71 3.20 -2.34
N THR A 235 10.24 2.98 -1.13
CA THR A 235 10.60 1.65 -0.62
C THR A 235 9.87 1.38 0.68
N VAL A 236 9.16 0.26 0.75
CA VAL A 236 8.58 -0.31 1.98
C VAL A 236 9.17 -1.70 2.16
N SER A 237 10.00 -1.90 3.18
CA SER A 237 10.73 -3.17 3.30
C SER A 237 11.17 -3.53 4.71
N GLY A 238 11.24 -4.83 4.97
CA GLY A 238 11.80 -5.36 6.20
C GLY A 238 10.81 -5.37 7.36
N LYS A 239 11.27 -5.93 8.47
CA LYS A 239 10.54 -6.03 9.73
C LYS A 239 11.42 -5.67 10.91
N SER A 240 10.78 -5.29 12.01
CA SER A 240 11.46 -5.12 13.29
C SER A 240 11.90 -6.48 13.82
N GLU A 241 13.18 -6.63 14.15
CA GLU A 241 13.69 -7.84 14.82
C GLU A 241 13.05 -8.04 16.20
N GLU A 242 12.77 -6.94 16.91
CA GLU A 242 12.26 -6.99 18.29
C GLU A 242 10.78 -7.38 18.35
N LEU A 243 9.96 -6.84 17.45
CA LEU A 243 8.52 -7.12 17.43
C LEU A 243 8.11 -8.17 16.40
N ASN A 244 9.03 -8.57 15.53
CA ASN A 244 8.74 -9.38 14.34
C ASN A 244 7.61 -8.77 13.49
N GLN A 245 7.64 -7.43 13.38
CA GLN A 245 6.59 -6.62 12.79
C GLN A 245 7.06 -6.02 11.47
N SER A 246 6.42 -6.34 10.35
CA SER A 246 6.73 -5.76 9.04
C SER A 246 6.60 -4.23 9.01
N SER A 247 7.25 -3.61 8.04
CA SER A 247 7.01 -2.21 7.68
C SER A 247 5.72 -2.05 6.88
N PHE A 248 4.95 -1.01 7.20
CA PHE A 248 3.60 -0.78 6.63
C PHE A 248 3.39 0.61 6.07
N ILE A 249 2.64 0.66 4.97
CA ILE A 249 1.72 1.74 4.64
C ILE A 249 0.31 1.15 4.72
N THR A 250 -0.56 1.69 5.57
CA THR A 250 -1.87 1.06 5.76
C THR A 250 -3.02 2.01 6.07
N THR A 251 -4.21 1.63 5.61
CA THR A 251 -5.48 2.19 6.06
C THR A 251 -6.29 1.08 6.74
N GLN A 252 -6.95 1.39 7.85
CA GLN A 252 -7.74 0.42 8.61
C GLN A 252 -9.04 1.06 9.10
N THR A 253 -10.18 0.44 8.79
CA THR A 253 -11.47 0.87 9.34
C THR A 253 -12.10 -0.20 10.24
N ILE A 254 -12.53 0.18 11.43
CA ILE A 254 -13.40 -0.61 12.31
C ILE A 254 -14.76 0.08 12.52
N GLY A 255 -14.95 1.28 11.98
CA GLY A 255 -16.19 2.04 12.06
C GLY A 255 -17.02 1.89 10.78
N THR A 256 -18.18 2.54 10.70
CA THR A 256 -19.06 2.42 9.53
C THR A 256 -18.60 3.30 8.35
N GLY A 257 -17.64 4.20 8.56
CA GLY A 257 -17.03 5.01 7.50
C GLY A 257 -15.75 4.37 6.94
N SER A 258 -15.39 4.69 5.69
CA SER A 258 -14.12 4.28 5.07
C SER A 258 -12.95 5.07 5.67
N SER A 259 -11.70 4.57 5.66
CA SER A 259 -10.54 5.32 6.19
C SER A 259 -9.93 6.29 5.18
N GLY A 260 -10.36 6.23 3.94
CA GLY A 260 -9.85 6.99 2.81
C GLY A 260 -8.79 6.21 2.02
N LYS A 261 -8.62 6.57 0.74
CA LYS A 261 -7.78 5.83 -0.23
C LYS A 261 -6.28 5.94 0.07
N ILE A 262 -5.52 4.93 -0.33
CA ILE A 262 -4.05 5.02 -0.46
C ILE A 262 -3.73 5.44 -1.89
N ASN A 263 -3.03 6.55 -2.08
CA ASN A 263 -2.59 7.03 -3.39
C ASN A 263 -1.07 7.12 -3.41
N ILE A 264 -0.43 6.45 -4.36
CA ILE A 264 1.03 6.41 -4.50
C ILE A 264 1.38 6.82 -5.93
N ASN A 265 2.17 7.88 -6.06
CA ASN A 265 2.78 8.31 -7.31
C ASN A 265 4.31 8.33 -7.14
N THR A 266 4.98 7.46 -7.89
CA THR A 266 6.44 7.30 -7.78
C THR A 266 7.01 6.72 -9.07
N PRO A 267 8.18 7.16 -9.56
CA PRO A 267 8.82 6.48 -10.70
C PRO A 267 9.11 5.00 -10.42
N ARG A 268 9.48 4.65 -9.18
CA ARG A 268 9.85 3.28 -8.80
C ARG A 268 9.29 2.91 -7.43
N LEU A 269 8.49 1.87 -7.37
CA LEU A 269 7.95 1.31 -6.14
C LEU A 269 8.60 -0.04 -5.83
N PHE A 270 9.20 -0.15 -4.65
CA PHE A 270 9.73 -1.38 -4.08
C PHE A 270 8.95 -1.76 -2.82
N VAL A 271 8.29 -2.91 -2.85
CA VAL A 271 7.66 -3.54 -1.70
C VAL A 271 8.34 -4.89 -1.52
N ASP A 272 9.36 -4.93 -0.67
CA ASP A 272 10.30 -6.04 -0.60
C ASP A 272 10.47 -6.56 0.83
N SER A 273 10.97 -7.78 0.99
CA SER A 273 11.44 -8.32 2.27
C SER A 273 10.38 -8.17 3.36
N GLU A 274 9.18 -8.71 3.11
CA GLU A 274 8.00 -8.66 3.99
C GLU A 274 7.38 -7.25 4.20
N GLY A 275 7.75 -6.23 3.42
CA GLY A 275 7.08 -4.92 3.43
C GLY A 275 5.63 -5.00 2.92
N ILE A 276 4.72 -4.20 3.49
CA ILE A 276 3.29 -4.30 3.19
C ILE A 276 2.66 -2.92 2.91
N ILE A 277 1.85 -2.86 1.86
CA ILE A 277 0.92 -1.76 1.57
C ILE A 277 -0.48 -2.36 1.62
N SER A 278 -1.35 -1.88 2.51
CA SER A 278 -2.66 -2.52 2.68
C SER A 278 -3.81 -1.62 3.06
N SER A 279 -5.00 -1.99 2.61
CA SER A 279 -6.28 -1.44 3.04
C SER A 279 -7.06 -2.54 3.73
N VAL A 280 -7.52 -2.30 4.97
CA VAL A 280 -8.20 -3.32 5.78
C VAL A 280 -9.54 -2.85 6.30
N THR A 281 -10.59 -3.59 5.95
CA THR A 281 -11.97 -3.40 6.41
C THR A 281 -12.31 -4.41 7.50
N LEU A 282 -12.50 -3.93 8.73
CA LEU A 282 -12.81 -4.72 9.93
C LEU A 282 -14.24 -4.44 10.45
N SER A 283 -15.12 -3.90 9.60
CA SER A 283 -16.46 -3.42 9.97
C SER A 283 -17.47 -3.58 8.83
N GLU A 284 -18.69 -3.07 9.03
CA GLU A 284 -19.70 -2.90 7.98
C GLU A 284 -19.42 -1.74 7.01
N GLY A 285 -18.35 -0.97 7.23
CA GLY A 285 -17.95 0.13 6.34
C GLY A 285 -17.31 -0.35 5.04
N GLN A 286 -17.28 0.52 4.03
CA GLN A 286 -16.61 0.20 2.75
C GLN A 286 -15.08 0.29 2.91
N GLY A 287 -14.37 -0.62 2.24
CA GLY A 287 -12.92 -0.64 2.14
C GLY A 287 -12.35 0.41 1.21
N ASP A 288 -11.09 0.73 1.44
CA ASP A 288 -10.42 1.82 0.74
C ASP A 288 -9.65 1.31 -0.49
N ASP A 289 -9.76 2.03 -1.60
CA ASP A 289 -8.96 1.71 -2.79
C ASP A 289 -7.46 1.99 -2.54
N ILE A 290 -6.61 1.15 -3.13
CA ILE A 290 -5.17 1.38 -3.27
C ILE A 290 -4.91 1.76 -4.73
N ASN A 291 -4.43 2.98 -4.97
CA ASN A 291 -4.12 3.50 -6.30
C ASN A 291 -2.62 3.74 -6.43
N ILE A 292 -1.99 3.10 -7.42
CA ILE A 292 -0.56 3.16 -7.67
C ILE A 292 -0.31 3.61 -9.10
N GLU A 293 0.34 4.75 -9.25
CA GLU A 293 0.89 5.23 -10.51
C GLU A 293 2.43 5.16 -10.44
N THR A 294 3.02 4.37 -11.33
CA THR A 294 4.48 4.18 -11.36
C THR A 294 5.03 3.91 -12.75
N GLN A 295 6.35 3.91 -12.88
CA GLN A 295 6.99 3.34 -14.06
C GLN A 295 7.31 1.86 -13.83
N LYS A 296 7.85 1.54 -12.65
CA LYS A 296 8.24 0.18 -12.30
C LYS A 296 7.78 -0.18 -10.89
N LEU A 297 7.08 -1.30 -10.78
CA LEU A 297 6.67 -1.92 -9.52
C LEU A 297 7.42 -3.22 -9.30
N PHE A 298 8.06 -3.35 -8.15
CA PHE A 298 8.69 -4.58 -7.67
C PHE A 298 8.05 -5.00 -6.34
N VAL A 299 7.40 -6.16 -6.33
CA VAL A 299 6.88 -6.80 -5.11
C VAL A 299 7.63 -8.11 -4.91
N GLU A 300 8.58 -8.10 -3.99
CA GLU A 300 9.61 -9.13 -3.88
C GLU A 300 9.73 -9.66 -2.44
N GLY A 301 10.31 -10.86 -2.27
CA GLY A 301 10.67 -11.37 -0.95
C GLY A 301 9.53 -11.37 0.09
N GLY A 302 8.33 -11.80 -0.30
CA GLY A 302 7.14 -11.84 0.56
C GLY A 302 6.49 -10.47 0.82
N GLY A 303 6.83 -9.46 0.02
CA GLY A 303 6.15 -8.16 0.03
C GLY A 303 4.69 -8.27 -0.43
N GLY A 304 3.83 -7.37 0.03
CA GLY A 304 2.39 -7.43 -0.29
C GLY A 304 1.77 -6.07 -0.58
N ILE A 305 0.92 -6.01 -1.60
CA ILE A 305 0.00 -4.89 -1.86
C ILE A 305 -1.41 -5.43 -1.90
N THR A 306 -2.18 -5.21 -0.82
CA THR A 306 -3.41 -5.97 -0.61
C THR A 306 -4.57 -5.14 -0.08
N SER A 307 -5.76 -5.36 -0.65
CA SER A 307 -7.03 -4.95 -0.03
C SER A 307 -7.62 -6.15 0.70
N ALA A 308 -8.14 -5.95 1.91
CA ALA A 308 -8.55 -7.06 2.76
C ALA A 308 -9.82 -6.77 3.57
N VAL A 309 -10.74 -7.73 3.56
CA VAL A 309 -12.02 -7.68 4.27
C VAL A 309 -12.06 -8.77 5.33
N LEU A 310 -12.42 -8.40 6.55
CA LEU A 310 -12.53 -9.30 7.70
C LEU A 310 -13.87 -9.12 8.46
N SER A 311 -14.84 -8.45 7.84
CA SER A 311 -16.19 -8.27 8.41
C SER A 311 -17.25 -8.14 7.31
N THR A 312 -18.36 -7.46 7.56
CA THR A 312 -19.52 -7.47 6.66
C THR A 312 -19.48 -6.43 5.55
N GLY A 313 -18.56 -5.45 5.60
CA GLY A 313 -18.41 -4.41 4.60
C GLY A 313 -17.52 -4.83 3.43
N ASP A 314 -17.78 -4.29 2.24
CA ASP A 314 -17.05 -4.68 1.02
C ASP A 314 -15.65 -4.09 0.95
N GLY A 315 -14.73 -4.75 0.26
CA GLY A 315 -13.34 -4.34 0.08
C GLY A 315 -13.15 -3.26 -0.98
N GLY A 316 -12.09 -2.46 -0.84
CA GLY A 316 -11.65 -1.54 -1.88
C GLY A 316 -10.89 -2.24 -2.99
N ASN A 317 -10.73 -1.58 -4.14
CA ASN A 317 -9.99 -2.13 -5.27
C ASN A 317 -8.48 -1.88 -5.14
N VAL A 318 -7.68 -2.71 -5.80
CA VAL A 318 -6.25 -2.46 -6.02
C VAL A 318 -6.05 -2.07 -7.48
N ASN A 319 -5.67 -0.81 -7.72
CA ASN A 319 -5.48 -0.22 -9.04
C ASN A 319 -4.00 0.09 -9.27
N ILE A 320 -3.38 -0.59 -10.24
CA ILE A 320 -1.95 -0.45 -10.56
C ILE A 320 -1.81 -0.01 -12.01
N PHE A 321 -1.23 1.16 -12.20
CA PHE A 321 -0.82 1.69 -13.50
C PHE A 321 0.71 1.83 -13.53
N ALA A 322 1.38 0.90 -14.22
CA ALA A 322 2.83 0.86 -14.34
C ALA A 322 3.23 1.09 -15.81
N THR A 323 3.83 2.23 -16.13
CA THR A 323 4.13 2.55 -17.55
C THR A 323 5.19 1.65 -18.20
N GLN A 324 5.94 0.84 -17.44
CA GLN A 324 6.98 -0.04 -17.98
C GLN A 324 6.86 -1.50 -17.50
N GLU A 325 6.86 -1.76 -16.20
CA GLU A 325 6.99 -3.13 -15.68
C GLU A 325 6.34 -3.31 -14.30
N VAL A 326 5.72 -4.46 -14.11
CA VAL A 326 5.35 -5.02 -12.80
C VAL A 326 6.07 -6.35 -12.64
N ASN A 327 6.84 -6.50 -11.56
CA ASN A 327 7.47 -7.76 -11.17
C ASN A 327 6.95 -8.19 -9.79
N VAL A 328 6.41 -9.41 -9.71
CA VAL A 328 5.97 -10.03 -8.46
C VAL A 328 6.73 -11.32 -8.30
N SER A 329 7.61 -11.42 -7.30
CA SER A 329 8.46 -12.61 -7.16
C SER A 329 8.87 -12.99 -5.75
N GLY A 330 9.15 -14.27 -5.57
CA GLY A 330 9.65 -14.80 -4.31
C GLY A 330 8.58 -14.92 -3.23
N SER A 331 9.04 -15.36 -2.06
CA SER A 331 8.24 -15.52 -0.86
C SER A 331 9.15 -15.31 0.36
N ALA A 332 8.58 -14.98 1.51
CA ALA A 332 9.36 -14.88 2.74
C ALA A 332 8.65 -15.50 3.95
N PRO A 333 9.41 -15.96 4.96
CA PRO A 333 8.85 -16.39 6.23
C PRO A 333 8.18 -15.23 6.98
N GLY A 334 6.91 -14.97 6.66
CA GLY A 334 6.14 -13.83 7.18
C GLY A 334 5.21 -14.19 8.34
N VAL A 335 4.75 -13.16 9.04
CA VAL A 335 4.01 -13.28 10.31
C VAL A 335 2.51 -12.94 10.17
N ILE A 336 2.11 -12.13 9.18
CA ILE A 336 0.96 -11.23 9.41
C ILE A 336 -0.33 -11.67 8.69
N ILE A 337 -0.26 -12.54 7.68
CA ILE A 337 -1.49 -13.12 7.12
C ILE A 337 -2.01 -14.29 7.96
N SER A 338 -1.45 -14.53 9.16
CA SER A 338 -1.95 -15.57 10.07
C SER A 338 -3.42 -15.38 10.48
N THR A 339 -3.97 -14.18 10.31
CA THR A 339 -5.40 -13.90 10.52
C THR A 339 -6.29 -14.34 9.38
N PHE A 340 -5.82 -14.34 8.12
CA PHE A 340 -6.61 -14.84 6.98
C PHE A 340 -6.33 -16.32 6.70
N LEU A 341 -5.11 -16.78 7.00
CA LEU A 341 -4.63 -18.13 6.72
C LEU A 341 -3.76 -18.64 7.89
N PRO A 342 -4.37 -18.99 9.04
CA PRO A 342 -3.63 -19.60 10.15
C PRO A 342 -2.98 -20.91 9.71
N GLY A 343 -1.68 -21.07 9.97
CA GLY A 343 -0.92 -22.30 9.67
C GLY A 343 0.18 -22.16 8.61
N PHE A 344 0.20 -21.07 7.83
CA PHE A 344 1.31 -20.77 6.92
C PHE A 344 2.43 -20.00 7.62
N SER A 345 3.66 -20.46 7.41
CA SER A 345 4.88 -19.84 7.96
C SER A 345 5.70 -19.09 6.91
N ASN A 346 5.30 -19.16 5.64
CA ASN A 346 5.93 -18.47 4.52
C ASN A 346 4.82 -17.99 3.56
N PHE A 347 4.94 -16.75 3.10
CA PHE A 347 3.93 -16.10 2.28
C PHE A 347 4.54 -15.63 0.96
N PRO A 348 3.87 -15.91 -0.17
CA PRO A 348 4.27 -15.42 -1.47
C PRO A 348 4.21 -13.90 -1.51
N SER A 349 5.06 -13.30 -2.34
CA SER A 349 4.88 -11.91 -2.74
C SER A 349 3.54 -11.75 -3.43
N SER A 350 2.73 -10.76 -3.05
CA SER A 350 1.33 -10.70 -3.46
C SER A 350 0.84 -9.33 -3.93
N LEU A 351 0.03 -9.35 -4.99
CA LEU A 351 -0.85 -8.25 -5.41
C LEU A 351 -2.28 -8.78 -5.37
N GLY A 352 -3.16 -8.21 -4.57
CA GLY A 352 -4.50 -8.79 -4.53
C GLY A 352 -5.54 -8.15 -3.65
N SER A 353 -6.72 -8.75 -3.69
CA SER A 353 -7.87 -8.37 -2.88
C SER A 353 -8.52 -9.61 -2.28
N PHE A 354 -8.73 -9.60 -0.97
CA PHE A 354 -9.08 -10.80 -0.21
C PHE A 354 -10.25 -10.54 0.73
N THR A 355 -11.16 -11.51 0.85
CA THR A 355 -12.21 -11.48 1.89
C THR A 355 -12.21 -12.78 2.70
N GLY A 356 -12.21 -12.64 4.02
CA GLY A 356 -12.30 -13.74 4.98
C GLY A 356 -13.64 -13.78 5.71
N SER A 357 -14.69 -13.16 5.16
CA SER A 357 -15.96 -12.94 5.85
C SER A 357 -17.12 -12.80 4.86
N THR A 358 -18.21 -12.12 5.25
CA THR A 358 -19.42 -11.99 4.42
C THR A 358 -19.40 -10.81 3.44
N GLY A 359 -18.50 -9.83 3.60
CA GLY A 359 -18.35 -8.72 2.66
C GLY A 359 -17.59 -9.14 1.40
N ASP A 360 -17.92 -8.55 0.25
CA ASP A 360 -17.29 -8.92 -1.02
C ASP A 360 -15.87 -8.35 -1.12
N ALA A 361 -14.94 -9.09 -1.72
CA ALA A 361 -13.60 -8.59 -2.02
C ALA A 361 -13.67 -7.56 -3.17
N GLY A 362 -12.84 -6.52 -3.11
CA GLY A 362 -12.68 -5.59 -4.23
C GLY A 362 -11.96 -6.24 -5.43
N ASN A 363 -11.90 -5.52 -6.55
CA ASN A 363 -11.26 -6.00 -7.77
C ASN A 363 -9.76 -5.65 -7.80
N LEU A 364 -9.02 -6.34 -8.67
CA LEU A 364 -7.62 -6.05 -8.99
C LEU A 364 -7.50 -5.61 -10.45
N PHE A 365 -6.97 -4.41 -10.68
CA PHE A 365 -6.71 -3.85 -12.00
C PHE A 365 -5.22 -3.60 -12.18
N ILE A 366 -4.61 -4.20 -13.21
CA ILE A 366 -3.20 -3.98 -13.56
C ILE A 366 -3.12 -3.55 -15.03
N ILE A 367 -2.54 -2.37 -15.26
CA ILE A 367 -2.21 -1.87 -16.58
C ILE A 367 -0.70 -1.68 -16.65
N SER A 368 -0.03 -2.37 -17.57
CA SER A 368 1.42 -2.29 -17.72
C SER A 368 1.92 -2.48 -19.15
N ASN A 369 3.20 -2.22 -19.41
CA ASN A 369 3.83 -2.70 -20.65
C ASN A 369 4.30 -4.15 -20.50
N ASN A 370 4.80 -4.56 -19.33
CA ASN A 370 5.17 -5.95 -19.02
C ASN A 370 4.72 -6.35 -17.62
N LEU A 371 4.35 -7.62 -17.45
CA LEU A 371 4.03 -8.22 -16.16
C LEU A 371 4.80 -9.54 -16.02
N LYS A 372 5.57 -9.67 -14.95
CA LYS A 372 6.29 -10.90 -14.59
C LYS A 372 5.84 -11.36 -13.21
N ILE A 373 5.47 -12.63 -13.12
CA ILE A 373 5.06 -13.31 -11.89
C ILE A 373 5.93 -14.55 -11.77
N ILE A 374 6.98 -14.47 -10.96
CA ILE A 374 8.12 -15.40 -11.02
C ILE A 374 8.39 -16.00 -9.64
N ASP A 375 8.79 -17.27 -9.59
CA ASP A 375 9.26 -17.96 -8.38
C ASP A 375 8.37 -17.71 -7.14
N GLY A 376 7.05 -17.91 -7.27
CA GLY A 376 6.09 -17.79 -6.16
C GLY A 376 5.28 -16.52 -6.10
N GLY A 377 5.38 -15.63 -7.09
CA GLY A 377 4.52 -14.46 -7.14
C GLY A 377 3.03 -14.84 -7.21
N ASN A 378 2.19 -14.15 -6.43
CA ASN A 378 0.75 -14.35 -6.41
C ASN A 378 0.04 -13.05 -6.83
N VAL A 379 -0.81 -13.12 -7.85
CA VAL A 379 -1.58 -11.98 -8.34
C VAL A 379 -3.04 -12.38 -8.46
N GLY A 380 -3.91 -11.84 -7.63
CA GLY A 380 -5.31 -12.25 -7.73
C GLY A 380 -6.24 -11.86 -6.61
N THR A 381 -7.38 -12.52 -6.59
CA THR A 381 -8.41 -12.36 -5.56
C THR A 381 -8.71 -13.68 -4.87
N ALA A 382 -9.11 -13.63 -3.60
CA ALA A 382 -9.63 -14.82 -2.93
C ALA A 382 -10.73 -14.51 -1.93
N THR A 383 -11.65 -15.46 -1.78
CA THR A 383 -12.65 -15.50 -0.70
C THR A 383 -12.51 -16.77 0.12
N PHE A 384 -12.68 -16.67 1.43
CA PHE A 384 -12.61 -17.79 2.37
C PHE A 384 -13.92 -18.10 3.10
N GLU A 385 -14.90 -17.21 3.05
CA GLU A 385 -16.22 -17.43 3.66
C GLU A 385 -17.35 -17.12 2.66
N GLN A 386 -18.32 -16.28 3.03
CA GLN A 386 -19.56 -16.06 2.26
C GLN A 386 -19.47 -14.93 1.23
N GLY A 387 -18.54 -13.99 1.39
CA GLY A 387 -18.33 -12.88 0.46
C GLY A 387 -17.77 -13.36 -0.87
N ASN A 388 -18.08 -12.69 -1.97
CA ASN A 388 -17.59 -13.06 -3.30
C ASN A 388 -16.17 -12.52 -3.55
N GLY A 389 -15.40 -13.23 -4.37
CA GLY A 389 -14.13 -12.77 -4.90
C GLY A 389 -14.33 -11.69 -5.99
N GLY A 390 -13.46 -10.68 -6.00
CA GLY A 390 -13.48 -9.65 -7.03
C GLY A 390 -12.89 -10.11 -8.38
N GLN A 391 -13.13 -9.32 -9.42
CA GLN A 391 -12.53 -9.51 -10.75
C GLN A 391 -11.01 -9.25 -10.73
N VAL A 392 -10.28 -10.03 -11.51
CA VAL A 392 -8.89 -9.76 -11.88
C VAL A 392 -8.86 -9.29 -13.33
N PHE A 393 -8.51 -8.03 -13.56
CA PHE A 393 -8.36 -7.46 -14.89
C PHE A 393 -6.91 -7.03 -15.10
N ILE A 394 -6.28 -7.62 -16.11
CA ILE A 394 -4.87 -7.35 -16.45
C ILE A 394 -4.80 -6.99 -17.94
N ASP A 395 -4.31 -5.79 -18.24
CA ASP A 395 -4.10 -5.29 -19.59
C ASP A 395 -2.62 -4.91 -19.77
N VAL A 396 -1.89 -5.74 -20.51
CA VAL A 396 -0.43 -5.64 -20.64
C VAL A 396 -0.03 -5.53 -22.09
N GLN A 397 0.64 -4.44 -22.48
CA GLN A 397 0.89 -4.17 -23.90
C GLN A 397 1.78 -5.23 -24.58
N ASP A 398 2.84 -5.69 -23.92
CA ASP A 398 3.80 -6.62 -24.51
C ASP A 398 3.58 -8.05 -23.99
N SER A 399 4.09 -8.36 -22.79
CA SER A 399 4.10 -9.74 -22.30
C SER A 399 3.65 -9.91 -20.86
N ILE A 400 2.86 -10.97 -20.64
CA ILE A 400 2.57 -11.56 -19.33
C ILE A 400 3.38 -12.85 -19.25
N GLU A 401 4.28 -12.95 -18.27
CA GLU A 401 5.04 -14.15 -17.96
C GLU A 401 4.70 -14.62 -16.54
N VAL A 402 4.21 -15.86 -16.42
CA VAL A 402 4.00 -16.55 -15.14
C VAL A 402 4.90 -17.76 -15.14
N ASN A 403 5.89 -17.78 -14.25
CA ASN A 403 6.97 -18.75 -14.32
C ASN A 403 7.38 -19.26 -12.94
N GLY A 404 7.54 -20.56 -12.81
CA GLY A 404 8.25 -21.15 -11.68
C GLY A 404 7.39 -21.39 -10.44
N VAL A 405 8.04 -22.01 -9.48
CA VAL A 405 7.51 -22.39 -8.17
C VAL A 405 8.63 -22.17 -7.16
N THR A 406 8.32 -21.64 -5.98
CA THR A 406 9.32 -21.52 -4.91
C THR A 406 9.87 -22.88 -4.48
N PRO A 407 11.04 -22.93 -3.82
CA PRO A 407 11.53 -24.15 -3.17
C PRO A 407 10.57 -24.75 -2.13
N LEU A 408 9.62 -23.95 -1.63
CA LEU A 408 8.56 -24.36 -0.70
C LEU A 408 7.23 -24.67 -1.40
N PHE A 409 7.28 -24.84 -2.72
CA PHE A 409 6.16 -25.29 -3.55
C PHE A 409 5.01 -24.29 -3.74
N PHE A 410 5.19 -23.02 -3.37
CA PHE A 410 4.28 -21.95 -3.77
C PHE A 410 4.42 -21.66 -5.27
N PRO A 411 3.37 -21.83 -6.08
CA PRO A 411 3.43 -21.57 -7.51
C PRO A 411 3.37 -20.08 -7.81
N SER A 412 4.00 -19.68 -8.92
CA SER A 412 3.68 -18.42 -9.57
C SER A 412 2.29 -18.51 -10.19
N ILE A 413 1.40 -17.57 -9.83
CA ILE A 413 -0.01 -17.74 -10.15
C ILE A 413 -0.75 -16.41 -10.34
N ILE A 414 -1.60 -16.37 -11.37
CA ILE A 414 -2.73 -15.43 -11.45
C ILE A 414 -3.98 -16.17 -11.01
N ASN A 415 -4.73 -15.69 -10.01
CA ASN A 415 -5.89 -16.42 -9.52
C ASN A 415 -7.13 -15.61 -9.16
N SER A 416 -8.26 -16.31 -9.16
CA SER A 416 -9.46 -15.93 -8.41
C SER A 416 -9.99 -17.17 -7.71
N ALA A 417 -9.90 -17.22 -6.38
CA ALA A 417 -10.16 -18.46 -5.63
C ALA A 417 -11.31 -18.33 -4.64
N ALA A 418 -12.14 -19.36 -4.54
CA ALA A 418 -13.21 -19.46 -3.55
C ALA A 418 -13.02 -20.68 -2.64
N TYR A 419 -12.64 -20.44 -1.39
CA TYR A 419 -12.44 -21.45 -0.36
C TYR A 419 -13.65 -21.61 0.58
N GLY A 420 -14.77 -20.94 0.31
CA GLY A 420 -16.02 -21.01 1.09
C GLY A 420 -17.27 -20.95 0.19
N ASP A 421 -18.37 -20.44 0.75
CA ASP A 421 -19.66 -20.33 0.06
C ASP A 421 -19.71 -19.21 -1.00
N GLY A 422 -18.80 -18.24 -0.90
CA GLY A 422 -18.67 -17.14 -1.86
C GLY A 422 -18.20 -17.61 -3.24
N GLN A 423 -18.53 -16.87 -4.29
CA GLN A 423 -18.13 -17.20 -5.67
C GLN A 423 -16.77 -16.62 -6.01
N ALA A 424 -15.98 -17.35 -6.81
CA ALA A 424 -14.75 -16.81 -7.39
C ALA A 424 -15.10 -15.78 -8.49
N GLY A 425 -14.25 -14.78 -8.65
CA GLY A 425 -14.39 -13.74 -9.64
C GLY A 425 -13.89 -14.15 -11.03
N GLN A 426 -14.16 -13.28 -12.00
CA GLN A 426 -13.68 -13.42 -13.37
C GLN A 426 -12.22 -13.00 -13.49
N ILE A 427 -11.45 -13.71 -14.32
CA ILE A 427 -10.10 -13.31 -14.75
C ILE A 427 -10.17 -12.88 -16.21
N ILE A 428 -9.76 -11.64 -16.50
CA ILE A 428 -9.66 -11.09 -17.86
C ILE A 428 -8.21 -10.67 -18.11
N LEU A 429 -7.57 -11.28 -19.11
CA LEU A 429 -6.19 -10.97 -19.49
C LEU A 429 -6.12 -10.50 -20.94
N ASN A 430 -5.51 -9.34 -21.18
CA ASN A 430 -5.20 -8.84 -22.51
C ASN A 430 -3.67 -8.67 -22.65
N SER A 431 -3.09 -9.21 -23.72
CA SER A 431 -1.66 -9.02 -24.03
C SER A 431 -1.30 -9.25 -25.49
N ASN A 432 -0.04 -8.96 -25.88
CA ASN A 432 0.51 -9.52 -27.12
C ASN A 432 0.95 -10.97 -26.91
N HIS A 433 1.63 -11.24 -25.80
CA HIS A 433 2.21 -12.54 -25.50
C HIS A 433 1.86 -12.99 -24.07
N LEU A 434 1.29 -14.18 -23.93
CA LEU A 434 1.12 -14.85 -22.65
C LEU A 434 2.02 -16.09 -22.58
N LYS A 435 2.80 -16.21 -21.51
CA LYS A 435 3.68 -17.36 -21.24
C LYS A 435 3.42 -17.92 -19.85
N LEU A 436 3.08 -19.20 -19.77
CA LEU A 436 2.98 -19.99 -18.55
C LEU A 436 4.07 -21.06 -18.60
N LEU A 437 5.11 -20.88 -17.79
CA LEU A 437 6.33 -21.68 -17.86
C LEU A 437 6.61 -22.36 -16.53
N ASP A 438 7.17 -23.57 -16.59
CA ASP A 438 7.75 -24.29 -15.46
C ASP A 438 6.92 -24.20 -14.16
N GLY A 439 5.63 -24.56 -14.23
CA GLY A 439 4.71 -24.57 -13.08
C GLY A 439 3.92 -23.27 -12.86
N GLY A 440 4.00 -22.30 -13.77
CA GLY A 440 3.19 -21.08 -13.75
C GLY A 440 1.73 -21.33 -14.14
N ASN A 441 0.79 -20.71 -13.41
CA ASN A 441 -0.64 -21.00 -13.60
C ASN A 441 -1.56 -19.77 -13.66
N ILE A 442 -2.70 -19.95 -14.34
CA ILE A 442 -3.86 -19.05 -14.25
C ILE A 442 -5.06 -19.87 -13.79
N ILE A 443 -5.58 -19.61 -12.59
CA ILE A 443 -6.58 -20.47 -11.96
C ILE A 443 -7.76 -19.66 -11.45
N SER A 444 -8.97 -20.02 -11.87
CA SER A 444 -10.21 -19.60 -11.22
C SER A 444 -10.86 -20.83 -10.60
N SER A 445 -10.68 -21.06 -9.29
CA SER A 445 -11.14 -22.31 -8.67
C SER A 445 -12.05 -22.09 -7.48
N ALA A 446 -12.93 -23.05 -7.26
CA ALA A 446 -13.71 -23.15 -6.03
C ALA A 446 -13.51 -24.50 -5.35
N PHE A 447 -13.45 -24.49 -4.03
CA PHE A 447 -13.08 -25.67 -3.22
C PHE A 447 -14.22 -26.16 -2.31
N ASP A 448 -15.31 -25.39 -2.19
CA ASP A 448 -16.48 -25.71 -1.36
C ASP A 448 -17.80 -25.54 -2.15
N SER A 449 -18.81 -24.88 -1.57
CA SER A 449 -20.11 -24.66 -2.22
C SER A 449 -20.11 -23.48 -3.21
N GLY A 450 -19.15 -22.57 -3.09
CA GLY A 450 -18.89 -21.50 -4.05
C GLY A 450 -18.60 -22.03 -5.46
N SER A 451 -18.92 -21.23 -6.49
CA SER A 451 -18.63 -21.58 -7.89
C SER A 451 -17.32 -20.97 -8.37
N ALA A 452 -16.65 -21.66 -9.28
CA ALA A 452 -15.47 -21.14 -9.99
C ALA A 452 -15.89 -20.03 -10.97
N GLY A 453 -15.02 -19.05 -11.18
CA GLY A 453 -15.25 -17.95 -12.11
C GLY A 453 -14.77 -18.26 -13.53
N THR A 454 -15.04 -17.36 -14.47
CA THR A 454 -14.60 -17.51 -15.86
C THR A 454 -13.19 -16.96 -16.08
N ILE A 455 -12.50 -17.49 -17.09
CA ILE A 455 -11.18 -17.01 -17.53
C ILE A 455 -11.28 -16.61 -18.99
N ASP A 456 -11.06 -15.34 -19.29
CA ASP A 456 -11.06 -14.80 -20.65
C ASP A 456 -9.68 -14.23 -20.99
N ILE A 457 -9.02 -14.83 -21.98
CA ILE A 457 -7.67 -14.49 -22.41
C ILE A 457 -7.69 -14.01 -23.86
N ASN A 458 -7.22 -12.79 -24.09
CA ASN A 458 -7.00 -12.23 -25.42
C ASN A 458 -5.50 -11.92 -25.57
N ALA A 459 -4.75 -12.86 -26.14
CA ALA A 459 -3.33 -12.70 -26.41
C ALA A 459 -3.11 -12.56 -27.93
N LEU A 460 -2.85 -11.36 -28.42
CA LEU A 460 -2.86 -11.06 -29.86
C LEU A 460 -1.94 -11.97 -30.68
N ASN A 461 -0.70 -12.19 -30.21
CA ASN A 461 0.30 -12.92 -30.98
C ASN A 461 0.44 -14.38 -30.55
N SER A 462 0.54 -14.64 -29.25
CA SER A 462 0.75 -16.01 -28.77
C SER A 462 0.29 -16.29 -27.35
N VAL A 463 -0.18 -17.52 -27.13
CA VAL A 463 -0.28 -18.17 -25.82
C VAL A 463 0.65 -19.39 -25.81
N GLU A 464 1.58 -19.42 -24.87
CA GLU A 464 2.51 -20.52 -24.63
C GLU A 464 2.30 -21.09 -23.23
N ILE A 465 2.00 -22.39 -23.15
CA ILE A 465 1.87 -23.14 -21.90
C ILE A 465 2.85 -24.30 -21.97
N SER A 466 3.89 -24.26 -21.16
CA SER A 466 4.92 -25.29 -21.21
C SER A 466 5.53 -25.59 -19.84
N GLY A 467 5.88 -26.84 -19.61
CA GLY A 467 6.74 -27.24 -18.51
C GLY A 467 6.02 -27.79 -17.29
N PHE A 468 6.81 -28.50 -16.50
CA PHE A 468 6.43 -29.22 -15.29
C PHE A 468 7.63 -29.21 -14.34
N THR A 469 7.41 -28.82 -13.09
CA THR A 469 8.49 -28.71 -12.08
C THR A 469 8.79 -30.02 -11.34
N GLY A 470 8.18 -31.14 -11.74
CA GLY A 470 8.23 -32.38 -10.97
C GLY A 470 7.06 -32.51 -9.97
N ILE A 471 6.39 -31.41 -9.65
CA ILE A 471 5.24 -31.37 -8.74
C ILE A 471 4.04 -30.58 -9.26
N ARG A 472 4.24 -29.64 -10.19
CA ARG A 472 3.16 -28.79 -10.71
C ARG A 472 3.33 -28.55 -12.21
N ASN A 473 2.26 -28.77 -12.96
CA ASN A 473 2.19 -28.49 -14.39
C ASN A 473 1.90 -27.00 -14.61
N SER A 474 2.44 -26.42 -15.68
CA SER A 474 1.97 -25.12 -16.17
C SER A 474 0.57 -25.28 -16.78
N GLY A 475 -0.29 -24.28 -16.63
CA GLY A 475 -1.63 -24.40 -17.20
C GLY A 475 -2.69 -23.45 -16.68
N ILE A 476 -3.87 -23.59 -17.29
CA ILE A 476 -5.03 -22.74 -17.06
C ILE A 476 -6.18 -23.63 -16.59
N GLY A 477 -6.83 -23.24 -15.49
CA GLY A 477 -7.88 -24.04 -14.85
C GLY A 477 -9.04 -23.18 -14.39
N SER A 478 -10.27 -23.55 -14.76
CA SER A 478 -11.49 -23.00 -14.18
C SER A 478 -12.32 -24.13 -13.56
N SER A 479 -12.00 -24.49 -12.32
CA SER A 479 -12.34 -25.81 -11.78
C SER A 479 -12.98 -25.77 -10.40
N VAL A 480 -13.78 -26.79 -10.11
CA VAL A 480 -14.25 -27.10 -8.76
C VAL A 480 -13.46 -28.30 -8.28
N GLU A 481 -12.63 -28.10 -7.26
CA GLU A 481 -11.59 -29.04 -6.85
C GLU A 481 -11.81 -29.51 -5.42
N GLN A 482 -11.76 -30.82 -5.20
CA GLN A 482 -11.78 -31.36 -3.84
C GLN A 482 -10.36 -31.32 -3.28
N LEU A 483 -10.12 -30.47 -2.27
CA LEU A 483 -8.82 -30.43 -1.60
C LEU A 483 -8.48 -31.79 -0.99
N ASP A 484 -7.20 -32.15 -1.04
CA ASP A 484 -6.71 -33.37 -0.42
C ASP A 484 -6.76 -33.26 1.13
N PRO A 485 -6.83 -34.39 1.85
CA PRO A 485 -6.94 -34.38 3.31
C PRO A 485 -5.81 -33.66 4.05
N ILE A 486 -4.60 -33.57 3.48
CA ILE A 486 -3.47 -32.86 4.11
C ILE A 486 -3.71 -31.36 4.02
N SER A 487 -4.09 -30.86 2.84
CA SER A 487 -4.44 -29.44 2.63
C SER A 487 -5.64 -29.02 3.49
N ILE A 488 -6.68 -29.85 3.57
CA ILE A 488 -7.84 -29.64 4.46
C ILE A 488 -7.38 -29.45 5.92
N ASN A 489 -6.52 -30.35 6.42
CA ASN A 489 -6.01 -30.27 7.80
C ASN A 489 -5.08 -29.06 8.02
N LEU A 490 -4.28 -28.68 7.02
CA LEU A 490 -3.39 -27.51 7.11
C LEU A 490 -4.18 -26.20 7.17
N LEU A 491 -5.27 -26.12 6.41
CA LEU A 491 -6.15 -24.94 6.35
C LEU A 491 -7.20 -24.91 7.47
N GLY A 492 -7.46 -26.04 8.12
CA GLY A 492 -8.50 -26.16 9.16
C GLY A 492 -9.92 -26.01 8.62
N LEU A 493 -10.15 -26.35 7.35
CA LEU A 493 -11.43 -26.21 6.65
C LEU A 493 -12.13 -27.56 6.49
N ASP A 494 -13.46 -27.61 6.43
CA ASP A 494 -14.26 -28.82 6.07
C ASP A 494 -15.00 -28.55 4.75
N LEU A 495 -14.26 -28.58 3.64
CA LEU A 495 -14.77 -28.18 2.33
C LEU A 495 -15.34 -29.36 1.54
N LYS A 496 -16.48 -29.12 0.89
CA LYS A 496 -17.12 -30.06 -0.04
C LYS A 496 -17.37 -29.37 -1.36
N ALA A 497 -16.56 -29.73 -2.35
CA ALA A 497 -16.61 -29.18 -3.69
C ALA A 497 -17.99 -29.49 -4.35
N THR A 498 -18.93 -28.56 -4.24
CA THR A 498 -20.32 -28.71 -4.70
C THR A 498 -20.78 -27.58 -5.62
N GLY A 499 -19.94 -26.57 -5.82
CA GLY A 499 -20.17 -25.50 -6.78
C GLY A 499 -20.11 -25.93 -8.24
N GLN A 500 -20.25 -24.95 -9.12
CA GLN A 500 -20.15 -25.12 -10.57
C GLN A 500 -18.77 -24.70 -11.08
N SER A 501 -18.24 -25.46 -12.04
CA SER A 501 -17.01 -25.08 -12.75
C SER A 501 -17.31 -23.95 -13.73
N GLY A 502 -16.35 -23.05 -13.93
CA GLY A 502 -16.49 -21.95 -14.87
C GLY A 502 -16.02 -22.32 -16.28
N ASN A 503 -15.94 -21.31 -17.13
CA ASN A 503 -15.55 -21.47 -18.54
C ASN A 503 -14.20 -20.81 -18.81
N ILE A 504 -13.52 -21.30 -19.84
CA ILE A 504 -12.27 -20.71 -20.33
C ILE A 504 -12.43 -20.31 -21.79
N THR A 505 -12.17 -19.04 -22.10
CA THR A 505 -12.09 -18.52 -23.46
C THR A 505 -10.67 -18.08 -23.75
N ILE A 506 -10.08 -18.54 -24.86
CA ILE A 506 -8.75 -18.12 -25.30
C ILE A 506 -8.82 -17.66 -26.76
N ASN A 507 -8.42 -16.42 -27.02
CA ASN A 507 -8.30 -15.84 -28.35
C ASN A 507 -6.83 -15.49 -28.63
N THR A 508 -6.24 -16.10 -29.66
CA THR A 508 -4.85 -15.82 -30.07
C THR A 508 -4.55 -16.14 -31.54
N ASN A 509 -3.44 -15.65 -32.08
CA ASN A 509 -2.96 -16.13 -33.38
C ASN A 509 -2.29 -17.50 -33.27
N ASN A 510 -1.45 -17.70 -32.25
CA ASN A 510 -0.67 -18.93 -32.10
C ASN A 510 -0.83 -19.49 -30.68
N PHE A 511 -1.37 -20.69 -30.57
CA PHE A 511 -1.49 -21.42 -29.31
C PHE A 511 -0.50 -22.59 -29.30
N SER A 512 0.34 -22.67 -28.27
CA SER A 512 1.25 -23.79 -28.04
C SER A 512 1.07 -24.32 -26.62
N MET A 513 0.79 -25.61 -26.49
CA MET A 513 0.75 -26.31 -25.21
C MET A 513 1.66 -27.53 -25.27
N THR A 514 2.74 -27.51 -24.50
CA THR A 514 3.82 -28.50 -24.57
C THR A 514 4.25 -29.01 -23.20
N ASP A 515 4.97 -30.13 -23.17
CA ASP A 515 5.70 -30.62 -21.98
C ASP A 515 4.85 -30.64 -20.69
N GLN A 516 3.70 -31.32 -20.77
CA GLN A 516 2.69 -31.47 -19.69
C GLN A 516 1.90 -30.22 -19.33
N GLY A 517 1.93 -29.18 -20.17
CA GLY A 517 0.98 -28.08 -20.08
C GLY A 517 -0.47 -28.57 -20.12
N PHE A 518 -1.36 -27.92 -19.35
CA PHE A 518 -2.78 -28.31 -19.26
C PHE A 518 -3.78 -27.15 -19.45
N LEU A 519 -4.99 -27.52 -19.83
CA LEU A 519 -6.17 -26.66 -19.89
C LEU A 519 -7.40 -27.42 -19.34
N SER A 520 -7.98 -26.99 -18.21
CA SER A 520 -8.98 -27.78 -17.49
C SER A 520 -10.18 -26.97 -16.99
N VAL A 521 -11.36 -27.57 -17.03
CA VAL A 521 -12.62 -27.05 -16.47
C VAL A 521 -13.31 -28.10 -15.59
N GLN A 522 -12.49 -28.82 -14.81
CA GLN A 522 -12.90 -30.00 -14.06
C GLN A 522 -13.91 -29.66 -12.94
N ASN A 523 -14.78 -30.62 -12.62
CA ASN A 523 -15.63 -30.59 -11.44
C ASN A 523 -15.46 -31.91 -10.68
N ASP A 524 -14.84 -31.89 -9.51
CA ASP A 524 -14.70 -33.07 -8.63
C ASP A 524 -15.98 -33.36 -7.83
N GLY A 525 -16.93 -32.44 -7.85
CA GLY A 525 -18.22 -32.54 -7.20
C GLY A 525 -19.23 -33.37 -8.00
N LEU A 526 -20.50 -33.03 -7.82
CA LEU A 526 -21.62 -33.71 -8.48
C LEU A 526 -22.05 -33.04 -9.80
N ASN A 527 -21.51 -31.86 -10.11
CA ASN A 527 -21.88 -31.09 -11.30
C ASN A 527 -21.00 -31.46 -12.50
N SER A 528 -21.43 -31.07 -13.69
CA SER A 528 -20.59 -31.17 -14.89
C SER A 528 -19.45 -30.14 -14.84
N GLY A 529 -18.34 -30.45 -15.51
CA GLY A 529 -17.33 -29.46 -15.85
C GLY A 529 -17.87 -28.36 -16.78
N GLY A 530 -17.13 -27.26 -16.89
CA GLY A 530 -17.48 -26.13 -17.76
C GLY A 530 -17.10 -26.34 -19.22
N SER A 531 -16.98 -25.24 -19.99
CA SER A 531 -16.56 -25.27 -21.39
C SER A 531 -15.21 -24.58 -21.61
N ILE A 532 -14.49 -25.06 -22.63
CA ILE A 532 -13.25 -24.46 -23.12
C ILE A 532 -13.48 -24.06 -24.58
N ASP A 533 -13.34 -22.76 -24.86
CA ASP A 533 -13.42 -22.17 -26.20
C ASP A 533 -12.03 -21.64 -26.60
N LEU A 534 -11.32 -22.40 -27.45
CA LEU A 534 -10.00 -22.03 -27.99
C LEU A 534 -10.11 -21.55 -29.44
N ASN A 535 -9.93 -20.24 -29.64
CA ASN A 535 -9.93 -19.58 -30.93
C ASN A 535 -8.49 -19.21 -31.34
N ALA A 536 -7.86 -20.05 -32.16
CA ALA A 536 -6.50 -19.83 -32.65
C ALA A 536 -6.35 -20.09 -34.15
N GLN A 537 -5.42 -19.37 -34.81
CA GLN A 537 -5.07 -19.63 -36.21
C GLN A 537 -4.18 -20.87 -36.33
N ASN A 538 -3.20 -20.99 -35.42
CA ASN A 538 -2.29 -22.14 -35.34
C ASN A 538 -2.35 -22.74 -33.93
N ILE A 539 -2.45 -24.08 -33.86
CA ILE A 539 -2.46 -24.84 -32.61
C ILE A 539 -1.36 -25.90 -32.67
N GLN A 540 -0.45 -25.87 -31.69
CA GLN A 540 0.58 -26.90 -31.47
C GLN A 540 0.37 -27.55 -30.11
N LEU A 541 0.23 -28.88 -30.10
CA LEU A 541 0.11 -29.69 -28.88
C LEU A 541 1.17 -30.79 -28.89
N GLU A 542 2.06 -30.81 -27.90
CA GLU A 542 3.13 -31.82 -27.80
C GLU A 542 3.33 -32.28 -26.35
N LYS A 543 2.99 -33.55 -26.04
CA LYS A 543 3.00 -34.09 -24.66
C LYS A 543 2.15 -33.25 -23.68
N ALA A 544 1.08 -32.63 -24.17
CA ALA A 544 0.13 -31.88 -23.37
C ALA A 544 -0.89 -32.79 -22.65
N GLN A 545 -1.52 -32.29 -21.58
CA GLN A 545 -2.55 -33.01 -20.81
C GLN A 545 -3.92 -32.36 -20.92
#